data_AF-A0A1X4I6V5-F1
#
_entry.id   AF-A0A1X4I6V5-F1
#
_cell.length_a   1.000
_cell.length_b   1.000
_cell.length_c   1.000
_cell.angle_alpha   90.00
_cell.angle_beta   90.00
_cell.angle_gamma   90.00
#
_symmetry.space_group_name_H-M   'P 1'
#
loop_
_entity.id
_entity.type
_entity.pdbx_description
1 polymer ?
#
loop_
_entity_poly.entity_id
_entity_poly.type
_entity_poly.pdbx_seq_one_letter_code
_entity_poly.pdbx_strand_id
1 'polypeptide(L)' 'VAAERLGVTAETVKAYLRSAMRKLGVRTRGQAVVAARRAGWLP' A
#
# COMPACT_ATOMS: atom_id res chain seq x y z
N VAL A 1 -0.69 14.34 -3.05
CA VAL A 1 -1.80 14.23 -2.07
C VAL A 1 -1.59 13.23 -0.93
N ALA A 2 -1.60 11.90 -1.08
CA ALA A 2 -1.48 11.00 0.09
C ALA A 2 -0.12 11.07 0.81
N ALA A 3 0.98 11.11 0.05
CA ALA A 3 2.34 11.19 0.60
C ALA A 3 2.60 12.53 1.32
N GLU A 4 2.20 13.65 0.70
CA GLU A 4 2.32 15.00 1.30
C GLU A 4 1.51 15.15 2.58
N ARG A 5 0.30 14.58 2.65
CA ARG A 5 -0.54 14.62 3.85
C ARG A 5 0.05 13.83 5.03
N LEU A 6 0.89 12.85 4.74
CA LEU A 6 1.57 12.01 5.74
C LEU A 6 3.00 12.49 6.03
N GLY A 7 3.48 13.57 5.41
CA GLY A 7 4.85 14.06 5.56
C GLY A 7 5.92 13.09 5.05
N VAL A 8 5.54 12.12 4.19
CA VAL A 8 6.45 11.10 3.65
C VAL A 8 6.74 11.36 2.18
N THR A 9 7.93 10.98 1.74
CA THR A 9 8.26 11.05 0.31
C THR A 9 7.49 9.97 -0.48
N ALA A 10 7.24 10.24 -1.76
CA ALA A 10 6.63 9.25 -2.66
C ALA A 10 7.44 7.94 -2.74
N GLU A 11 8.76 8.01 -2.56
CA GLU A 11 9.64 6.85 -2.53
C GLU A 11 9.45 6.00 -1.28
N THR A 12 9.24 6.63 -0.11
CA THR A 12 8.86 5.91 1.12
C THR A 12 7.53 5.19 0.93
N VAL A 13 6.54 5.85 0.31
CA VAL A 13 5.24 5.22 0.00
C VAL A 13 5.42 4.00 -0.92
N LYS A 14 6.25 4.11 -1.98
CA LYS A 14 6.56 2.97 -2.85
C LYS A 14 7.21 1.83 -2.08
N ALA A 15 8.15 2.11 -1.19
CA ALA A 15 8.83 1.08 -0.40
C ALA A 15 7.86 0.33 0.52
N TYR A 16 6.97 1.05 1.21
CA TYR A 16 5.94 0.45 2.06
C TYR A 16 4.94 -0.36 1.26
N LEU A 17 4.49 0.17 0.12
CA LEU A 17 3.59 -0.54 -0.78
C LEU A 17 4.25 -1.81 -1.34
N ARG A 18 5.53 -1.78 -1.72
CA ARG A 18 6.27 -2.96 -2.19
C ARG A 18 6.36 -4.04 -1.10
N SER A 19 6.62 -3.63 0.14
CA SER A 19 6.63 -4.53 1.28
C SER A 19 5.26 -5.16 1.52
N ALA A 20 4.19 -4.35 1.50
CA ALA A 20 2.81 -4.83 1.63
C ALA A 20 2.42 -5.79 0.49
N MET A 21 2.76 -5.45 -0.76
CA MET A 21 2.50 -6.31 -1.92
C MET A 21 3.19 -7.67 -1.81
N ARG A 22 4.44 -7.70 -1.33
CA ARG A 22 5.17 -8.95 -1.07
C ARG A 22 4.49 -9.79 0.02
N LYS A 23 4.06 -9.16 1.11
CA LYS A 23 3.35 -9.84 2.22
C LYS A 23 1.98 -10.38 1.81
N LEU A 24 1.31 -9.69 0.89
CA LEU A 24 -0.02 -10.06 0.37
C LEU A 24 0.05 -10.98 -0.86
N GLY A 25 1.25 -11.24 -1.41
CA GLY A 25 1.42 -12.09 -2.60
C GLY A 25 0.88 -11.49 -3.90
N VAL A 26 0.70 -10.17 -3.97
CA VAL A 26 0.09 -9.48 -5.13
C VAL A 26 1.13 -8.75 -5.97
N ARG A 27 0.81 -8.52 -7.25
CA ARG A 27 1.74 -7.92 -8.22
C ARG A 27 1.41 -6.48 -8.59
N THR A 28 0.28 -5.95 -8.11
CA THR A 28 -0.16 -4.59 -8.42
C THR A 28 -0.64 -3.85 -7.18
N ARG A 29 -0.51 -2.52 -7.21
CA ARG A 29 -0.99 -1.62 -6.14
C ARG A 29 -2.49 -1.76 -5.89
N GLY A 30 -3.28 -1.92 -6.95
CA GLY A 30 -4.74 -2.04 -6.85
C GLY A 30 -5.15 -3.35 -6.17
N GLN A 31 -4.51 -4.46 -6.54
CA GLN A 31 -4.73 -5.74 -5.87
C GLN A 31 -4.34 -5.69 -4.39
N ALA A 32 -3.29 -4.94 -4.02
CA ALA A 32 -2.92 -4.76 -2.62
C ALA A 32 -4.01 -4.07 -1.80
N VAL A 33 -4.60 -3.00 -2.35
CA VAL A 33 -5.70 -2.26 -1.68
C VAL A 33 -6.95 -3.14 -1.57
N VAL A 34 -7.32 -3.85 -2.64
CA VAL A 34 -8.47 -4.75 -2.63
C VAL A 34 -8.26 -5.91 -1.65
N ALA A 35 -7.07 -6.52 -1.63
CA ALA A 35 -6.73 -7.58 -0.69
C ALA A 35 -6.75 -7.09 0.75
N ALA A 36 -6.16 -5.92 1.03
CA ALA A 36 -6.16 -5.32 2.36
C ALA A 36 -7.58 -4.92 2.83
N ARG A 37 -8.44 -4.45 1.93
CA ARG A 37 -9.85 -4.16 2.24
C ARG A 37 -10.65 -5.44 2.51
N ARG A 38 -10.46 -6.50 1.71
CA ARG A 38 -11.05 -7.83 1.97
C ARG A 38 -10.59 -8.44 3.29
N ALA A 39 -9.34 -8.17 3.67
CA ALA A 39 -8.78 -8.60 4.95
C ALA A 39 -9.20 -7.71 6.14
N GLY A 40 -9.96 -6.63 5.92
CA GLY A 40 -10.38 -5.69 6.96
C GLY A 40 -9.26 -4.78 7.51
N TRP A 41 -8.13 -4.68 6.82
CA TRP A 41 -6.97 -3.87 7.25
C TRP A 41 -7.06 -2.41 6.83
N LEU A 42 -7.92 -2.11 5.85
CA LEU A 42 -8.21 -0.76 5.40
C LEU A 42 -9.68 -0.47 5.65
N PRO A 43 -10.01 0.66 6.31
CA PRO A 43 -11.38 1.14 6.40
C PRO A 43 -11.95 1.57 5.03
#